data_AF-A0A3D1SQS1-F1
#
_entry.id   AF-A0A3D1SQS1-F1
#
_cell.length_a   1.000
_cell.length_b   1.000
_cell.length_c   1.000
_cell.angle_alpha   90.00
_cell.angle_beta   90.00
_cell.angle_gamma   90.00
#
_symmetry.space_group_name_H-M   'P 1'
#
loop_
_entity.id
_entity.type
_entity.pdbx_description
1 polymer ?
#
loop_
_entity_poly.entity_id
_entity_poly.type
_entity_poly.pdbx_seq_one_letter_code
_entity_poly.pdbx_strand_id
1 'polypeptide(L)'
;MSKEEILHEFLPHLKRIRPEFEPAWVQESWLFQAPFAQPIVTKEYREHIPPLHTPLKGLWIANMFQIYPHDRGQNYSFELANQLVRQLKKAE
;
A
#
# COMPACT_ATOMS: atom_id res chain seq x y z
N MET A 1 -15.90 1.49 12.80
CA MET A 1 -16.24 0.21 13.43
C MET A 1 -15.13 -0.16 14.40
N SER A 2 -15.49 -0.66 15.57
CA SER A 2 -14.56 -1.23 16.54
C SER A 2 -14.01 -2.57 16.03
N LYS A 3 -12.97 -3.09 16.71
CA LYS A 3 -12.41 -4.41 16.39
C LYS A 3 -13.48 -5.51 16.52
N GLU A 4 -14.32 -5.41 17.54
CA GLU A 4 -15.35 -6.38 17.88
C GLU A 4 -16.51 -6.34 16.86
N GLU A 5 -16.90 -5.14 16.40
CA GLU A 5 -17.90 -4.98 15.35
C GLU A 5 -17.43 -5.60 14.03
N ILE A 6 -16.17 -5.34 13.63
CA ILE A 6 -15.59 -5.95 12.42
C ILE A 6 -15.48 -7.46 12.58
N LEU A 7 -15.00 -7.96 13.73
CA LEU A 7 -14.91 -9.40 13.96
C LEU A 7 -16.29 -10.06 13.80
N HIS A 8 -17.32 -9.49 14.44
CA HIS A 8 -18.68 -10.04 14.38
C HIS A 8 -19.26 -10.01 12.95
N GLU A 9 -18.97 -8.97 12.16
CA GLU A 9 -19.38 -8.88 10.75
C GLU A 9 -18.75 -9.99 9.90
N PHE A 10 -17.48 -10.34 10.13
CA PHE A 10 -16.74 -11.30 9.29
C PHE A 10 -16.95 -12.77 9.67
N LEU A 11 -17.25 -13.10 10.93
CA LEU A 11 -17.41 -14.49 11.40
C LEU A 11 -18.42 -15.33 10.59
N PRO A 12 -19.63 -14.84 10.24
CA PRO A 12 -20.59 -15.61 9.44
C PRO A 12 -20.05 -16.02 8.08
N HIS A 13 -19.17 -15.20 7.48
CA HIS A 13 -18.57 -15.48 6.18
C HIS A 13 -17.53 -16.60 6.24
N LEU A 14 -16.83 -16.76 7.37
CA LEU A 14 -15.92 -17.91 7.57
C LEU A 14 -16.67 -19.24 7.60
N LYS A 15 -17.89 -19.27 8.17
CA LYS A 15 -18.75 -20.46 8.16
C LYS A 15 -19.19 -20.86 6.74
N ARG A 16 -19.26 -19.91 5.80
CA ARG A 16 -19.52 -20.21 4.37
C ARG A 16 -18.35 -20.90 3.68
N ILE A 17 -17.11 -20.59 4.10
CA ILE A 17 -15.90 -21.23 3.58
C ILE A 17 -15.71 -22.61 4.22
N ARG A 18 -15.95 -22.71 5.53
CA ARG A 18 -15.80 -23.94 6.33
C ARG A 18 -17.04 -24.15 7.22
N PRO A 19 -18.00 -25.02 6.84
CA PRO A 19 -19.28 -25.16 7.54
C PRO A 19 -19.21 -25.50 9.03
N GLU A 20 -18.15 -26.22 9.46
CA GLU A 20 -17.90 -26.59 10.85
C GLU A 20 -17.23 -25.47 11.66
N PHE A 21 -16.93 -24.33 11.05
CA PHE A 21 -16.33 -23.21 11.76
C PHE A 21 -17.29 -22.71 12.85
N GLU A 22 -16.75 -22.60 14.06
CA GLU A 22 -17.46 -22.02 15.21
C GLU A 22 -16.69 -20.79 15.73
N PRO A 23 -17.37 -19.72 16.17
CA PRO A 23 -16.71 -18.52 16.68
C PRO A 23 -15.68 -18.77 17.79
N ALA A 24 -15.92 -19.80 18.62
CA ALA A 24 -15.01 -20.22 19.69
C ALA A 24 -13.63 -20.70 19.21
N TRP A 25 -13.45 -20.93 17.90
CA TRP A 25 -12.15 -21.29 17.31
C TRP A 25 -11.21 -20.10 17.20
N VAL A 26 -11.71 -18.87 17.30
CA VAL A 26 -10.88 -17.66 17.31
C VAL A 26 -10.18 -17.56 18.66
N GLN A 27 -8.86 -17.71 18.64
CA GLN A 27 -8.03 -17.54 19.84
C GLN A 27 -7.76 -16.06 20.13
N GLU A 28 -7.42 -15.30 19.08
CA GLU A 28 -7.02 -13.89 19.19
C GLU A 28 -7.45 -13.10 17.95
N SER A 29 -7.57 -11.77 18.10
CA SER A 29 -7.93 -10.86 17.02
C SER A 29 -7.27 -9.48 17.18
N TRP A 30 -6.87 -8.89 16.05
CA TRP A 30 -6.20 -7.59 15.96
C TRP A 30 -6.87 -6.71 14.90
N LEU A 31 -6.89 -5.40 15.17
CA LEU A 31 -7.32 -4.39 14.21
C LEU A 31 -6.14 -3.47 13.91
N PHE A 32 -5.80 -3.35 12.64
CA PHE A 32 -4.82 -2.40 12.14
C PHE A 32 -5.54 -1.34 11.30
N GLN A 33 -5.22 -0.07 11.54
CA GLN A 33 -5.78 1.04 10.78
C GLN A 33 -4.64 1.88 10.21
N ALA A 34 -4.68 2.11 8.91
CA ALA A 34 -3.71 2.92 8.20
C ALA A 34 -4.45 3.79 7.17
N PRO A 35 -4.56 5.13 7.39
CA PRO A 35 -5.37 6.01 6.54
C PRO A 35 -4.89 6.08 5.08
N PHE A 36 -3.64 5.69 4.81
CA PHE A 36 -3.01 5.72 3.49
C PHE A 36 -2.42 4.36 3.11
N ALA A 37 -3.08 3.26 3.49
CA ALA A 37 -2.59 1.90 3.26
C ALA A 37 -2.40 1.56 1.77
N GLN A 38 -3.21 2.16 0.90
CA GLN A 38 -3.17 1.95 -0.54
C GLN A 38 -3.42 3.27 -1.29
N PRO A 39 -2.62 3.59 -2.33
CA PRO A 39 -2.92 4.72 -3.19
C PRO A 39 -4.23 4.49 -3.96
N ILE A 40 -5.04 5.53 -4.06
CA ILE A 40 -6.25 5.52 -4.88
C ILE A 40 -5.90 6.01 -6.27
N VAL A 41 -5.97 5.11 -7.25
CA VAL A 41 -5.67 5.42 -8.66
C VAL A 41 -6.92 6.01 -9.32
N THR A 42 -6.98 7.33 -9.39
CA THR A 42 -8.01 8.05 -10.15
C THR A 42 -7.71 8.03 -11.66
N LYS A 43 -8.62 8.55 -12.49
CA LYS A 43 -8.44 8.54 -13.96
C LYS A 43 -7.25 9.38 -14.39
N GLU A 44 -7.04 10.48 -13.69
CA GLU A 44 -6.00 11.48 -13.86
C GLU A 44 -4.73 11.19 -13.04
N TYR A 45 -4.67 10.07 -12.30
CA TYR A 45 -3.57 9.74 -11.37
C TYR A 45 -2.19 9.89 -12.00
N ARG A 46 -2.03 9.45 -13.26
CA ARG A 46 -0.78 9.52 -14.01
C ARG A 46 -0.25 10.97 -14.14
N GLU A 47 -1.15 11.94 -14.27
CA GLU A 47 -0.81 13.36 -14.41
C GLU A 47 -0.35 13.98 -13.08
N HIS A 48 -0.68 13.33 -11.96
CA HIS A 48 -0.33 13.77 -10.62
C HIS A 48 0.94 13.12 -10.06
N ILE A 49 1.57 12.19 -10.81
CA ILE A 49 2.81 11.54 -10.37
C ILE A 49 3.95 12.57 -10.41
N PRO A 50 4.57 12.91 -9.27
CA PRO A 50 5.63 13.89 -9.27
C PRO A 50 6.93 13.29 -9.84
N PRO A 51 7.78 14.10 -10.49
CA PRO A 51 9.10 13.65 -10.92
C PRO A 51 9.98 13.24 -9.72
N LEU A 52 11.03 12.46 -9.98
CA LEU A 52 11.98 12.03 -8.94
C LEU A 52 12.78 13.19 -8.36
N HIS A 53 13.12 14.18 -9.20
CA HIS A 53 13.77 15.41 -8.76
C HIS A 53 12.71 16.39 -8.26
N THR A 54 13.00 17.08 -7.16
CA THR A 54 12.11 18.12 -6.65
C THR A 54 12.64 19.51 -7.03
N PRO A 55 11.81 20.58 -6.89
CA PRO A 55 12.29 21.95 -7.03
C PRO A 55 13.36 22.35 -6.00
N LEU A 56 13.50 21.59 -4.90
CA LEU A 56 14.48 21.87 -3.85
C LEU A 56 15.82 21.22 -4.19
N LYS A 57 16.88 22.03 -4.22
CA LYS A 57 18.24 21.57 -4.54
C LYS A 57 18.67 20.47 -3.57
N GLY A 58 19.11 19.34 -4.11
CA GLY A 58 19.59 18.19 -3.33
C GLY A 58 18.48 17.30 -2.75
N LEU A 59 17.20 17.64 -2.93
CA LEU A 59 16.08 16.81 -2.49
C LEU A 59 15.46 16.03 -3.65
N TRP A 60 15.37 14.72 -3.45
CA TRP A 60 14.77 13.76 -4.38
C TRP A 60 13.68 12.98 -3.68
N ILE A 61 12.69 12.50 -4.44
CA ILE A 61 11.58 11.70 -3.93
C ILE A 61 11.43 10.41 -4.73
N ALA A 62 11.29 9.30 -4.01
CA ALA A 62 10.88 8.00 -4.54
C ALA A 62 9.91 7.37 -3.53
N ASN A 63 8.63 7.25 -3.89
CA ASN A 63 7.60 6.70 -3.04
C ASN A 63 6.54 5.91 -3.83
N MET A 64 5.53 5.38 -3.13
CA MET A 64 4.49 4.53 -3.71
C MET A 64 3.61 5.22 -4.77
N PHE A 65 3.65 6.55 -4.91
CA PHE A 65 2.95 7.21 -6.02
C PHE A 65 3.64 6.98 -7.36
N GLN A 66 4.95 6.74 -7.35
CA GLN A 66 5.78 6.68 -8.55
C GLN A 66 5.97 5.26 -9.09
N ILE A 67 5.39 4.24 -8.43
CA ILE A 67 5.42 2.85 -8.92
C ILE A 67 4.27 2.52 -9.88
N TYR A 68 3.28 3.41 -10.03
CA TYR A 68 2.20 3.25 -11.02
C TYR A 68 2.77 2.95 -12.42
N PRO A 69 2.21 2.01 -13.20
CA PRO A 69 0.90 1.35 -13.03
C PRO A 69 0.93 0.10 -12.16
N HIS A 70 2.05 -0.20 -11.51
CA HIS A 70 2.17 -1.38 -10.68
C HIS A 70 1.52 -1.16 -9.31
N ASP A 71 1.06 -2.27 -8.73
CA ASP A 71 0.62 -2.30 -7.33
C ASP A 71 1.83 -2.24 -6.38
N ARG A 72 1.58 -2.05 -5.08
CA ARG A 72 2.52 -1.89 -3.94
C ARG A 72 3.50 -3.05 -3.68
N GLY A 73 3.95 -3.74 -4.72
CA GLY A 73 4.96 -4.78 -4.69
C GLY A 73 6.37 -4.22 -4.49
N GLN A 74 7.19 -4.95 -3.73
CA GLN A 74 8.55 -4.54 -3.40
C GLN A 74 9.48 -4.45 -4.63
N ASN A 75 9.27 -5.30 -5.64
CA ASN A 75 10.09 -5.32 -6.86
C ASN A 75 10.14 -3.94 -7.54
N TYR A 76 8.99 -3.27 -7.66
CA TYR A 76 8.89 -1.96 -8.29
C TYR A 76 9.49 -0.85 -7.43
N SER A 77 9.50 -1.03 -6.11
CA SER A 77 10.20 -0.13 -5.19
C SER A 77 11.71 -0.20 -5.41
N PHE A 78 12.26 -1.40 -5.59
CA PHE A 78 13.68 -1.58 -5.91
C PHE A 78 14.04 -1.03 -7.29
N GLU A 79 13.20 -1.24 -8.29
CA GLU A 79 13.38 -0.67 -9.63
C GLU A 79 13.41 0.87 -9.59
N LEU A 80 12.43 1.47 -8.90
CA LEU A 80 12.34 2.92 -8.69
C LEU A 80 13.58 3.47 -7.97
N ALA A 81 14.04 2.80 -6.91
CA ALA A 81 15.23 3.19 -6.18
C ALA A 81 16.48 3.15 -7.08
N ASN A 82 16.65 2.08 -7.86
CA ASN A 82 17.76 1.96 -8.82
C ASN A 82 17.71 3.06 -9.90
N GLN A 83 16.52 3.40 -10.38
CA GLN A 83 16.34 4.52 -11.31
C GLN A 83 16.75 5.85 -10.68
N LEU A 84 16.29 6.14 -9.46
CA LEU A 84 16.63 7.36 -8.73
C LEU A 84 18.15 7.50 -8.52
N VAL A 85 18.82 6.43 -8.07
CA VAL A 85 20.28 6.44 -7.86
C VAL A 85 21.03 6.70 -9.17
N ARG A 86 20.58 6.14 -10.29
CA ARG A 86 21.17 6.42 -11.61
C ARG A 86 20.98 7.88 -12.04
N GLN A 87 19.87 8.52 -11.69
CA GLN A 87 19.65 9.93 -12.00
C GLN A 87 20.48 10.86 -11.10
N LEU A 88 20.58 10.54 -9.81
CA LEU A 88 21.44 11.24 -8.86
C LEU A 88 22.89 11.34 -9.37
N LYS A 89 23.49 10.21 -9.76
CA LYS A 89 24.87 10.16 -10.27
C LYS A 89 25.13 10.94 -11.56
N LYS A 90 24.07 11.23 -12.33
CA LYS A 90 24.18 12.05 -13.57
C LYS A 90 24.05 13.55 -13.29
N ALA A 91 23.53 13.91 -12.12
CA ALA A 91 23.32 15.29 -11.71
C ALA A 91 24.49 15.85 -10.88
N GLU A 92 25.43 14.99 -10.47
CA GLU A 92 26.77 15.33 -9.95
C GLU A 92 27.71 15.75 -11.10
#